data_AF-A0A2V9LTY9-F1
#
_entry.id   AF-A0A2V9LTY9-F1
#
_cell.length_a   1.000
_cell.length_b   1.000
_cell.length_c   1.000
_cell.angle_alpha   90.00
_cell.angle_beta   90.00
_cell.angle_gamma   90.00
#
_symmetry.space_group_name_H-M   'P 1'
#
loop_
_entity.id
_entity.type
_entity.pdbx_description
1 polymer ?
#
loop_
_entity_poly.entity_id
_entity_poly.type
_entity_poly.pdbx_seq_one_letter_code
_entity_poly.pdbx_strand_id
1 'polypeptide(L)' 'QGVYYVSKAAQNETAFLFLFYDFTRRKTKRVGTTRIPVEWGLTVSPDERWILFTQGTMQRSDLMLVENFH' A
#
# COMPACT_ATOMS: atom_id res chain seq x y z
N GLN A 1 13.18 -10.47 -13.12
CA GLN A 1 13.60 -9.88 -11.82
C GLN A 1 13.05 -8.47 -11.75
N GLY A 2 12.59 -8.04 -10.58
CA GLY A 2 11.99 -6.73 -10.42
C GLY A 2 11.60 -6.45 -8.98
N VAL A 3 10.87 -5.37 -8.77
CA VAL A 3 10.32 -4.98 -7.48
C VAL A 3 8.82 -4.74 -7.59
N TYR A 4 8.08 -5.27 -6.62
CA TYR A 4 6.67 -4.96 -6.42
C TYR A 4 6.56 -3.81 -5.41
N TYR A 5 5.73 -2.83 -5.72
CA TYR A 5 5.55 -1.65 -4.88
C TYR A 5 4.14 -1.07 -5.05
N VAL A 6 3.80 -0.15 -4.16
CA VAL A 6 2.50 0.53 -4.15
C VAL A 6 2.70 2.03 -4.35
N SER A 7 1.80 2.64 -5.12
CA SER A 7 1.77 4.10 -5.32
C SER A 7 0.32 4.57 -5.30
N LYS A 8 0.07 5.84 -4.97
CA LYS A 8 -1.24 6.46 -5.19
C LYS A 8 -1.44 6.76 -6.67
N ALA A 9 -2.67 6.66 -7.16
CA ALA A 9 -3.01 7.01 -8.54
C ALA A 9 -3.04 8.54 -8.71
N ALA A 10 -2.29 9.06 -9.69
CA ALA A 10 -2.12 10.51 -9.88
C ALA A 10 -3.43 11.28 -10.16
N GLN A 11 -4.42 10.64 -10.80
CA GLN A 11 -5.70 11.27 -11.13
C GLN A 11 -6.76 11.09 -10.03
N ASN A 12 -6.51 10.19 -9.07
CA ASN A 12 -7.47 9.83 -8.04
C ASN A 12 -6.73 9.37 -6.78
N GLU A 13 -6.45 10.30 -5.87
CA GLU A 13 -5.69 10.06 -4.65
C GLU A 13 -6.32 9.03 -3.69
N THR A 14 -7.57 8.61 -3.96
CA THR A 14 -8.26 7.56 -3.19
C THR A 14 -7.93 6.14 -3.66
N ALA A 15 -7.25 5.97 -4.80
CA ALA A 15 -6.88 4.66 -5.32
C ALA A 15 -5.39 4.39 -5.17
N PHE A 16 -5.06 3.17 -4.72
CA PHE A 16 -3.70 2.65 -4.66
C PHE A 16 -3.47 1.69 -5.82
N LEU A 17 -2.32 1.83 -6.46
CA LEU A 17 -1.86 1.02 -7.58
C LEU A 17 -0.83 0.02 -7.09
N PHE A 18 -1.05 -1.26 -7.39
CA PHE A 18 -0.02 -2.28 -7.28
C PHE A 18 0.77 -2.31 -8.58
N LEU A 19 2.08 -2.12 -8.47
CA LEU A 19 2.99 -1.92 -9.59
C LEU A 19 4.14 -2.93 -9.51
N PHE A 20 4.65 -3.32 -10.67
CA PHE A 20 5.87 -4.08 -10.80
C PHE A 20 6.82 -3.36 -11.74
N TYR A 21 8.03 -3.06 -11.26
CA TYR A 21 9.09 -2.52 -12.09
C TYR A 21 10.03 -3.64 -12.55
N ASP A 22 10.05 -3.87 -13.86
CA ASP A 22 10.94 -4.82 -14.52
C ASP A 22 12.33 -4.20 -14.69
N PHE A 23 13.34 -4.78 -14.03
CA PHE A 23 14.71 -4.26 -14.07
C PHE A 23 15.35 -4.39 -15.45
N THR A 24 15.01 -5.44 -16.19
CA THR A 24 15.58 -5.70 -17.52
C THR A 24 15.03 -4.72 -18.53
N ARG A 25 13.71 -4.49 -18.51
CA ARG A 25 13.03 -3.62 -19.48
C ARG A 25 13.00 -2.15 -19.06
N ARG A 26 13.34 -1.86 -17.80
CA ARG A 26 13.20 -0.54 -17.17
C ARG A 26 11.79 0.04 -17.34
N LYS A 27 10.78 -0.81 -17.19
CA LYS A 27 9.37 -0.46 -17.37
C LYS A 27 8.55 -0.89 -16.17
N THR A 28 7.58 -0.04 -15.82
CA THR A 28 6.56 -0.37 -14.82
C THR A 28 5.34 -0.96 -15.50
N LYS A 29 4.84 -2.07 -14.97
CA LYS A 29 3.53 -2.63 -15.30
C LYS A 29 2.59 -2.47 -14.11
N ARG A 30 1.32 -2.16 -14.37
CA ARG A 30 0.27 -2.21 -13.34
C ARG A 30 -0.19 -3.66 -13.20
N VAL A 31 -0.18 -4.17 -11.98
CA VAL A 31 -0.64 -5.55 -11.67
C VAL A 31 -1.98 -5.56 -10.96
N GLY A 32 -2.40 -4.44 -10.35
CA GLY A 32 -3.71 -4.33 -9.72
C GLY A 32 -4.01 -2.92 -9.24
N THR A 33 -5.22 -2.75 -8.68
CA THR A 33 -5.67 -1.51 -8.05
C THR A 33 -6.56 -1.85 -6.86
N THR A 34 -6.55 -1.01 -5.83
CA THR A 34 -7.47 -1.09 -4.69
C THR A 34 -7.87 0.31 -4.24
N ARG A 35 -9.08 0.43 -3.70
CA ARG A 35 -9.53 1.64 -2.99
C ARG A 35 -9.32 1.55 -1.48
N ILE A 36 -8.89 0.38 -1.01
CA ILE A 36 -8.56 0.17 0.40
C ILE A 36 -7.17 0.76 0.63
N PRO A 37 -6.97 1.59 1.66
CA PRO A 37 -5.65 2.10 2.01
C PRO A 37 -4.65 0.97 2.23
N VAL A 38 -3.49 1.07 1.58
CA VAL A 38 -2.35 0.19 1.83
C VAL A 38 -1.39 0.91 2.76
N GLU A 39 -1.04 0.30 3.88
CA GLU A 39 -0.16 0.91 4.89
C GLU A 39 1.15 0.14 5.07
N TRP A 40 1.25 -0.65 6.15
CA TRP A 40 2.50 -1.11 6.76
C TRP A 40 3.28 -2.13 5.95
N GLY A 41 2.62 -2.96 5.14
CA GLY A 41 3.30 -4.04 4.44
C GLY A 41 2.58 -4.59 3.23
N LEU A 42 3.38 -5.17 2.34
CA LEU A 42 2.98 -5.95 1.18
C LEU A 42 3.94 -7.12 1.02
N THR A 43 3.41 -8.28 0.64
CA THR A 43 4.18 -9.44 0.20
C THR A 43 3.54 -10.07 -1.04
N VAL A 44 4.33 -10.83 -1.79
CA VAL A 44 3.93 -11.51 -3.02
C VAL A 44 4.20 -13.00 -2.84
N SER A 45 3.25 -13.85 -3.25
CA SER A 45 3.46 -15.30 -3.20
C SER A 45 4.61 -15.72 -4.13
N PRO A 46 5.32 -16.83 -3.84
CA PRO A 46 6.43 -17.29 -4.69
C PRO A 46 6.06 -17.55 -6.15
N ASP A 47 4.79 -17.88 -6.41
CA ASP A 47 4.25 -18.11 -7.76
C ASP A 47 3.72 -16.83 -8.44
N GLU A 48 3.91 -15.66 -7.82
CA GLU A 48 3.49 -14.34 -8.30
C GLU A 48 1.98 -14.19 -8.57
N ARG A 49 1.14 -15.10 -8.07
CA ARG A 49 -0.32 -15.07 -8.29
C ARG A 49 -1.09 -14.27 -7.25
N TRP A 50 -0.49 -14.06 -6.07
CA TRP A 50 -1.16 -13.40 -4.95
C TRP A 50 -0.33 -12.25 -4.41
N ILE A 51 -1.02 -11.15 -4.12
CA ILE A 51 -0.50 -10.03 -3.34
C ILE A 51 -1.28 -9.99 -2.03
N LEU A 52 -0.57 -10.08 -0.91
CA LEU A 52 -1.12 -9.84 0.42
C LEU A 52 -0.62 -8.48 0.90
N PHE A 53 -1.52 -7.65 1.41
CA PHE A 53 -1.19 -6.32 1.90
C PHE A 53 -1.96 -6.03 3.19
N THR A 54 -1.36 -5.22 4.06
CA THR A 54 -2.06 -4.73 5.26
C THR A 54 -3.00 -3.60 4.87
N GLN A 55 -4.28 -3.79 5.15
CA GLN A 55 -5.27 -2.72 5.03
C GLN A 55 -5.05 -1.71 6.16
N GLY A 56 -4.91 -0.45 5.81
CA GLY A 56 -4.96 0.64 6.79
C GLY A 56 -6.39 0.80 7.28
N THR A 57 -6.68 0.35 8.49
CA THR A 57 -7.75 0.97 9.26
C THR A 57 -7.18 2.27 9.78
N MET A 58 -7.74 3.43 9.35
CA MET A 58 -7.35 4.74 9.89
C MET A 58 -7.19 4.58 11.41
N GLN A 59 -5.97 4.69 11.92
CA GLN A 59 -5.77 4.81 13.35
C GLN A 59 -6.47 6.10 13.74
N ARG A 60 -7.68 5.99 14.30
CA ARG A 60 -8.26 7.07 15.08
C ARG A 60 -7.41 7.13 16.33
N SER A 61 -6.40 8.00 16.28
CA SER A 61 -5.71 8.42 17.48
C SER A 61 -6.59 9.48 18.13
N ASP A 62 -7.34 9.08 19.15
CA ASP A 62 -8.04 10.05 19.99
C ASP A 62 -7.00 10.74 20.88
N LEU A 63 -6.87 12.06 20.73
CA LEU A 63 -6.05 12.88 21.61
C LEU A 63 -6.87 13.19 22.87
N MET A 64 -6.41 12.70 24.03
CA MET A 64 -7.07 12.94 25.32
C MET A 64 -6.21 13.88 26.17
N LEU A 65 -6.82 14.96 26.66
CA LEU A 65 -6.25 15.82 27.70
C LEU A 65 -6.63 15.22 29.06
N VAL A 66 -5.63 14.90 29.89
CA VAL A 66 -5.83 14.52 31.30
C VAL A 66 -5.51 15.71 32.16
N GLU A 67 -6.53 16.22 32.85
CA GLU A 67 -6.38 17.27 33.85
C GLU A 67 -6.36 16.62 35.25
N ASN A 68 -5.68 17.25 36.20
CA ASN A 68 -5.66 16.86 37.62
C ASN A 68 -5.10 15.44 37.91
N PHE A 69 -3.99 15.04 37.28
CA PHE A 69 -3.26 13.84 37.71
C PHE A 69 -2.48 14.16 39.00
N HIS A 70 -3.03 13.75 40.14
CA HIS A 70 -2.39 13.79 41.45
C HIS A 70 -2.49 12.42 42.10
#